data_AF-A0A2E1M7D8-F1
#
_entry.id   AF-A0A2E1M7D8-F1
#
_cell.length_a   1.000
_cell.length_b   1.000
_cell.length_c   1.000
_cell.angle_alpha   90.00
_cell.angle_beta   90.00
_cell.angle_gamma   90.00
#
_symmetry.space_group_name_H-M   'P 1'
#
loop_
_entity.id
_entity.type
_entity.pdbx_description
1 polymer ?
#
loop_
_entity_poly.entity_id
_entity_poly.type
_entity_poly.pdbx_seq_one_letter_code
_entity_poly.pdbx_strand_id
1 'polypeptide(L)' 'MASDRIQNFAQIETALNTISGRIQRLGMVYKEITGRTPTDDMLIDELIAAAAVLTAAATALKSVAYDPTPPPEDPEAP' A
#
# COMPACT_ATOMS: atom_id res chain seq x y z
N MET A 1 -7.33 -19.74 -3.50
CA MET A 1 -7.76 -18.85 -4.60
C MET A 1 -8.54 -17.62 -4.12
N ALA A 2 -9.83 -17.71 -3.73
CA ALA A 2 -10.57 -16.52 -3.24
C ALA A 2 -10.18 -16.12 -1.81
N SER A 3 -9.94 -17.11 -0.94
CA SER A 3 -9.46 -16.89 0.43
C SER A 3 -8.14 -16.12 0.47
N ASP A 4 -7.16 -16.49 -0.37
CA ASP A 4 -5.84 -15.85 -0.40
C ASP A 4 -5.93 -14.38 -0.84
N ARG A 5 -6.78 -14.06 -1.83
CA ARG A 5 -6.99 -12.67 -2.25
C ARG A 5 -7.59 -11.83 -1.13
N ILE A 6 -8.62 -12.34 -0.46
CA ILE A 6 -9.28 -11.65 0.66
C ILE A 6 -8.29 -11.41 1.81
N GLN A 7 -7.46 -12.40 2.14
CA GLN A 7 -6.44 -12.28 3.18
C GLN A 7 -5.40 -11.21 2.83
N ASN A 8 -4.94 -11.15 1.57
CA ASN A 8 -4.02 -10.09 1.14
C ASN A 8 -4.63 -8.69 1.28
N PHE A 9 -5.90 -8.49 0.88
CA PHE A 9 -6.58 -7.20 1.09
C PHE A 9 -6.72 -6.84 2.57
N ALA A 10 -7.11 -7.80 3.42
CA ALA A 10 -7.26 -7.56 4.86
C ALA A 10 -5.92 -7.18 5.54
N GLN A 11 -4.80 -7.80 5.11
CA GLN A 11 -3.48 -7.45 5.59
C GLN A 11 -3.07 -6.03 5.19
N ILE A 12 -3.32 -5.64 3.93
CA ILE A 12 -3.07 -4.28 3.44
C ILE A 12 -3.90 -3.27 4.24
N GLU A 13 -5.19 -3.53 4.43
CA GLU A 13 -6.08 -2.66 5.21
C GLU A 13 -5.61 -2.48 6.66
N THR A 14 -5.17 -3.58 7.30
CA THR A 14 -4.60 -3.54 8.66
C THR A 14 -3.35 -2.66 8.73
N ALA A 15 -2.47 -2.76 7.74
CA ALA A 15 -1.27 -1.93 7.66
C ALA A 15 -1.62 -0.44 7.48
N LEU A 16 -2.59 -0.13 6.61
CA LEU A 16 -3.07 1.24 6.40
C LEU A 16 -3.69 1.85 7.67
N ASN A 17 -4.49 1.08 8.39
CA ASN A 17 -5.06 1.52 9.68
C ASN A 17 -3.97 1.81 10.72
N THR A 18 -2.92 0.98 10.76
CA THR A 18 -1.76 1.21 11.63
C THR A 18 -1.01 2.50 11.27
N ILE A 19 -0.81 2.76 9.98
CA ILE A 19 -0.19 4.00 9.49
C ILE A 19 -1.04 5.22 9.87
N SER A 20 -2.35 5.15 9.63
CA SER A 20 -3.30 6.21 10.00
C SER A 20 -3.23 6.58 11.49
N GLY A 21 -3.22 5.57 12.37
CA GLY A 21 -3.07 5.80 13.81
C GLY A 21 -1.75 6.46 14.20
N ARG A 22 -0.64 6.13 13.51
CA ARG A 22 0.67 6.77 13.73
C ARG A 22 0.68 8.23 13.29
N ILE A 23 0.04 8.55 12.16
CA ILE A 23 -0.10 9.94 11.69
C ILE A 23 -0.91 10.77 12.69
N GLN A 24 -2.02 10.24 13.20
CA GLN A 24 -2.81 10.93 14.23
C GLN A 24 -1.99 11.18 15.50
N ARG A 25 -1.18 10.20 15.93
CA ARG A 25 -0.28 10.36 17.06
C ARG A 25 0.78 11.44 16.82
N LEU A 26 1.38 11.51 15.62
CA LEU A 26 2.29 12.60 15.26
C LEU A 26 1.59 13.95 15.32
N GLY A 27 0.35 14.04 14.85
CA GLY A 27 -0.48 15.24 14.99
C GLY A 27 -0.65 15.68 16.45
N MET A 28 -0.89 14.73 17.37
CA MET A 28 -0.95 15.02 18.81
C MET A 28 0.41 15.48 19.36
N VAL A 29 1.51 14.82 18.99
CA VAL A 29 2.87 15.22 19.38
C VAL A 29 3.15 16.66 18.96
N TYR A 30 2.83 17.01 17.71
CA TYR A 30 3.07 18.35 17.18
C TYR A 30 2.19 19.44 17.79
N LYS A 31 1.01 19.05 18.27
CA LYS A 31 0.05 19.98 18.89
C LYS A 31 0.33 20.19 20.38
N GLU A 32 0.71 19.14 21.10
CA GLU A 32 0.66 19.11 22.57
C GLU A 32 2.02 18.94 23.24
N ILE A 33 3.04 18.47 22.51
CA ILE A 33 4.35 18.13 23.09
C ILE A 33 5.47 19.03 22.55
N THR A 34 5.62 19.09 21.23
CA THR A 34 6.69 19.87 20.58
C THR A 34 6.21 20.49 19.30
N GLY A 35 6.62 21.72 19.00
CA GLY A 35 6.33 22.33 17.71
C GLY A 35 7.03 21.58 16.56
N ARG A 36 6.46 21.66 15.36
CA ARG A 36 7.11 21.18 14.13
C ARG A 36 8.37 22.00 13.83
N THR A 37 9.38 21.32 13.34
CA THR A 37 10.61 21.90 12.80
C THR A 37 10.62 21.82 11.26
N PRO A 38 11.50 22.57 10.58
CA PRO A 38 11.67 22.41 9.13
C PRO A 38 12.06 20.99 8.71
N THR A 39 12.81 20.28 9.55
CA THR A 39 13.16 18.87 9.32
C THR A 39 11.92 17.96 9.37
N ASP A 40 10.98 18.23 10.29
CA ASP A 40 9.71 17.49 10.35
C ASP A 40 8.89 17.70 9.08
N ASP A 41 8.83 18.93 8.56
CA ASP A 41 8.10 19.23 7.34
C ASP A 41 8.69 18.47 6.12
N MET A 42 10.03 18.38 6.03
CA MET A 42 10.68 17.54 4.99
C MET A 42 10.31 16.06 5.11
N LEU A 43 10.28 15.51 6.33
CA LEU A 43 9.87 14.11 6.55
C LEU A 43 8.38 13.87 6.24
N ILE A 44 7.53 14.87 6.50
CA ILE A 44 6.12 14.83 6.13
C ILE A 44 5.97 14.82 4.59
N ASP A 45 6.75 15.64 3.89
CA ASP A 45 6.74 15.66 2.42
C ASP A 45 7.17 14.31 1.81
N GLU A 46 8.22 13.69 2.38
CA GLU A 46 8.64 12.34 1.99
C GLU A 46 7.54 11.29 2.23
N LEU A 47 6.84 11.38 3.36
CA LEU A 47 5.71 10.49 3.68
C LEU A 47 4.56 10.68 2.69
N ILE A 48 4.25 11.92 2.31
CA ILE A 48 3.21 12.23 1.31
C ILE A 48 3.61 11.64 -0.05
N ALA A 49 4.86 11.81 -0.47
CA ALA A 49 5.37 11.24 -1.73
C ALA A 49 5.25 9.72 -1.75
N ALA A 50 5.61 9.04 -0.66
CA ALA A 50 5.46 7.59 -0.54
C ALA A 50 3.99 7.15 -0.60
N ALA A 51 3.08 7.86 0.07
CA ALA A 51 1.64 7.58 0.03
C ALA A 51 1.05 7.77 -1.38
N ALA A 52 1.53 8.75 -2.14
CA ALA A 52 1.13 8.94 -3.54
C ALA A 52 1.54 7.74 -4.42
N VAL A 53 2.76 7.21 -4.24
CA VAL A 53 3.21 5.99 -4.94
C VAL A 53 2.34 4.79 -4.59
N LEU A 54 2.00 4.60 -3.31
CA LEU A 54 1.10 3.53 -2.87
C LEU A 54 -0.29 3.65 -3.51
N THR A 55 -0.83 4.87 -3.58
CA THR A 55 -2.12 5.14 -4.22
C THR A 55 -2.10 4.82 -5.71
N ALA A 56 -1.02 5.20 -6.40
CA ALA A 56 -0.82 4.90 -7.82
C ALA A 56 -0.73 3.39 -8.06
N ALA A 57 0.05 2.66 -7.25
CA ALA A 57 0.19 1.21 -7.35
C ALA A 57 -1.15 0.49 -7.10
N ALA A 58 -1.91 0.88 -6.08
CA ALA A 58 -3.24 0.33 -5.80
C ALA A 58 -4.23 0.61 -6.94
N THR A 59 -4.15 1.80 -7.55
CA THR A 59 -4.98 2.15 -8.72
C THR A 59 -4.63 1.30 -9.94
N ALA A 60 -3.34 1.06 -10.18
CA ALA A 60 -2.86 0.25 -11.29
C ALA A 60 -3.35 -1.21 -11.24
N LEU A 61 -3.67 -1.75 -10.05
CA LEU A 61 -4.27 -3.09 -9.92
C LEU A 61 -5.57 -3.25 -10.73
N LYS A 62 -6.33 -2.18 -10.97
CA LYS A 62 -7.55 -2.22 -11.77
C LYS A 62 -7.28 -2.45 -13.26
N SER A 63 -6.06 -2.20 -13.71
CA SER A 63 -5.63 -2.34 -15.10
C SER A 63 -4.84 -3.61 -15.35
N VAL A 64 -4.61 -4.44 -14.33
CA VAL A 64 -3.91 -5.71 -14.48
C VAL A 64 -4.80 -6.69 -15.23
N ALA A 65 -4.41 -7.02 -16.46
CA ALA A 65 -5.08 -8.05 -17.24
C ALA A 65 -4.69 -9.45 -16.75
N TYR A 66 -5.64 -10.38 -16.75
CA TYR A 66 -5.35 -11.79 -16.53
C TYR A 66 -4.65 -12.36 -17.77
N ASP A 67 -3.41 -12.79 -17.60
CA ASP A 67 -2.62 -13.46 -18.63
C ASP A 67 -2.18 -14.84 -18.11
N PRO A 68 -2.97 -15.89 -18.35
CA PRO A 68 -2.55 -17.24 -18.04
C PRO A 68 -1.54 -17.68 -19.08
N THR A 69 -0.30 -17.93 -18.65
CA THR A 69 0.63 -18.70 -19.49
C THR A 69 -0.02 -20.04 -19.84
N PRO A 70 -0.21 -20.39 -21.13
CA PRO A 70 -0.78 -21.67 -21.50
C PRO A 70 0.06 -22.81 -20.93
N PRO A 71 -0.57 -23.94 -20.54
CA PRO A 71 0.18 -25.16 -20.27
C PRO A 71 1.03 -25.49 -21.51
N PRO A 72 2.27 -25.99 -21.35
CA PRO A 72 3.05 -26.47 -22.49
C PRO A 72 2.21 -27.49 -23.28
N GLU A 73 2.07 -27.28 -24.58
CA GLU A 73 1.40 -28.24 -25.46
C GLU A 73 2.12 -29.57 -25.36
N ASP A 74 1.41 -30.61 -24.92
CA ASP A 74 1.94 -31.96 -24.82
C ASP A 74 2.19 -32.50 -26.24
N PRO A 75 3.45 -32.76 -26.66
CA PRO A 75 3.75 -33.23 -28.01
C PRO A 75 3.22 -34.64 -28.30
N GLU A 76 2.66 -35.33 -27.30
CA GLU A 76 2.26 -36.74 -27.35
C GLU A 76 0.73 -36.96 -27.35
N ALA A 77 -0.07 -35.94 -27.66
CA ALA A 77 -1.50 -36.14 -27.92
C ALA A 77 -1.71 -37.12 -29.11
N PRO A 78 -2.46 -38.22 -28.94
CA PRO A 78 -2.57 -39.31 -29.93
C PRO A 78 -3.35 -38.95 -31.20
#